data_AF-A0A7T7CA17-F1
#
_entry.id   AF-A0A7T7CA17-F1
#
_cell.length_a   1.000
_cell.length_b   1.000
_cell.length_c   1.000
_cell.angle_alpha   90.00
_cell.angle_beta   90.00
_cell.angle_gamma   90.00
#
_symmetry.space_group_name_H-M   'P 1'
#
loop_
_entity.id
_entity.type
_entity.pdbx_description
1 polymer ?
#
loop_
_entity_poly.entity_id
_entity_poly.type
_entity_poly.pdbx_seq_one_letter_code
_entity_poly.pdbx_strand_id
1 'polypeptide(L)' 'MFGMALKEKEAEEIIYLLKKEMDDVYEDLQDYSVEGCVKRAIEEKYALLFNVYRRMVPFTESIKYDPTIMEKR' A
#
# COMPACT_ATOMS: atom_id res chain seq x y z
N MET A 1 5.80 19.37 -4.95
CA MET A 1 4.83 18.27 -5.14
C MET A 1 4.79 17.95 -6.62
N PHE A 2 5.04 16.70 -7.02
CA PHE A 2 5.02 16.30 -8.43
C PHE A 2 3.65 15.72 -8.78
N GLY A 3 2.97 16.30 -9.77
CA GLY A 3 1.75 15.72 -10.34
C GLY A 3 2.09 14.73 -11.45
N MET A 4 1.23 13.74 -11.67
CA MET A 4 1.32 12.81 -12.79
C MET A 4 0.19 13.09 -13.77
N ALA A 5 0.50 13.22 -15.06
CA ALA A 5 -0.49 13.28 -16.12
C ALA A 5 -0.76 11.85 -16.60
N LEU A 6 -1.92 11.30 -16.22
CA LEU A 6 -2.32 9.94 -16.52
C LEU A 6 -3.68 9.96 -17.22
N LYS A 7 -3.88 9.04 -18.17
CA LYS A 7 -5.22 8.71 -18.67
C LYS A 7 -5.97 7.90 -17.62
N GLU A 8 -7.29 7.87 -17.75
CA GLU A 8 -8.17 7.12 -16.85
C GLU A 8 -7.75 5.65 -16.72
N LYS A 9 -7.53 4.98 -17.86
CA LYS A 9 -7.08 3.58 -17.89
C LYS A 9 -5.71 3.36 -17.25
N GLU A 10 -4.77 4.29 -17.46
CA GLU A 10 -3.43 4.20 -16.85
C GLU A 10 -3.50 4.38 -15.33
N ALA A 11 -4.37 5.28 -14.86
CA ALA A 11 -4.63 5.44 -13.43
C ALA A 11 -5.26 4.19 -12.82
N GLU A 12 -6.24 3.57 -13.48
CA GLU A 12 -6.85 2.31 -13.03
C GLU A 12 -5.83 1.17 -12.95
N GLU A 13 -4.98 1.01 -13.95
CA GLU A 13 -3.91 0.00 -13.97
C GLU A 13 -2.91 0.21 -12.83
N ILE A 14 -2.50 1.47 -12.57
CA ILE A 14 -1.62 1.80 -11.45
C ILE A 14 -2.30 1.51 -10.11
N ILE A 15 -3.56 1.89 -9.95
CA ILE A 15 -4.35 1.60 -8.74
C ILE A 15 -4.43 0.08 -8.51
N TYR A 16 -4.65 -0.70 -9.56
CA TYR A 16 -4.68 -2.16 -9.48
C TYR A 16 -3.32 -2.74 -9.06
N LEU A 17 -2.23 -2.29 -9.67
CA LEU A 17 -0.88 -2.72 -9.33
C LEU A 17 -0.52 -2.36 -7.88
N LEU A 18 -0.86 -1.15 -7.43
CA LEU A 18 -0.64 -0.72 -6.05
C LEU A 18 -1.39 -1.60 -5.05
N LYS A 19 -2.67 -1.92 -5.31
CA LYS A 19 -3.45 -2.83 -4.46
C LYS A 19 -2.75 -4.19 -4.35
N LYS A 20 -2.39 -4.77 -5.50
CA LYS A 20 -1.73 -6.08 -5.53
C LYS A 20 -0.40 -6.08 -4.76
N GLU A 21 0.48 -5.13 -5.02
CA GLU A 21 1.76 -5.05 -4.32
C GLU A 21 1.59 -4.80 -2.81
N MET A 22 0.57 -4.05 -2.41
CA MET A 22 0.25 -3.88 -0.99
C MET A 22 -0.23 -5.18 -0.36
N ASP A 23 -1.07 -5.95 -1.05
CA ASP A 23 -1.55 -7.25 -0.58
C ASP A 23 -0.36 -8.23 -0.43
N ASP A 24 0.53 -8.31 -1.43
CA ASP A 24 1.73 -9.16 -1.40
C ASP A 24 2.67 -8.75 -0.23
N VAL A 25 2.93 -7.45 -0.07
CA VAL A 25 3.76 -6.93 1.04
C VAL A 25 3.11 -7.16 2.41
N TYR A 26 1.78 -7.12 2.48
CA TYR A 26 1.06 -7.43 3.71
C TYR A 26 1.21 -8.90 4.09
N GLU A 27 1.15 -9.81 3.12
CA GLU A 27 1.43 -11.24 3.37
C GLU A 27 2.85 -11.43 3.91
N ASP A 28 3.85 -10.76 3.34
CA ASP A 28 5.23 -10.78 3.84
C ASP A 28 5.34 -10.26 5.29
N LEU A 29 4.54 -9.27 5.69
CA LEU A 29 4.51 -8.74 7.07
C LEU A 29 3.95 -9.73 8.09
N GLN A 30 3.07 -10.64 7.66
CA GLN A 30 2.48 -11.65 8.52
C GLN A 30 3.41 -12.85 8.73
N ASP A 31 4.50 -12.98 7.97
CA ASP A 31 5.49 -14.02 8.18
C ASP A 31 6.32 -13.75 9.46
N TYR A 32 6.05 -14.55 10.48
CA TYR A 32 6.71 -14.51 11.80
C TYR A 32 8.23 -14.75 11.74
N SER A 33 8.74 -15.26 10.62
CA SER A 33 10.17 -15.55 10.43
C SER A 33 10.99 -14.30 10.11
N VAL A 34 10.33 -13.17 9.81
CA VAL A 34 10.99 -11.91 9.44
C VAL A 34 11.36 -11.11 10.69
N GLU A 35 12.64 -11.13 11.06
CA GLU A 35 13.15 -10.46 12.26
C GLU A 35 13.85 -9.11 11.99
N GLY A 36 13.80 -8.24 13.01
CA GLY A 36 14.69 -7.08 13.13
C GLY A 36 14.51 -6.01 12.05
N CYS A 37 15.59 -5.72 11.32
CA CYS A 37 15.63 -4.62 10.33
C CYS A 37 14.79 -4.91 9.08
N VAL A 38 14.61 -6.19 8.73
CA VAL A 38 13.85 -6.59 7.54
C VAL A 38 12.37 -6.26 7.75
N LYS A 39 11.81 -6.60 8.91
CA LYS A 39 10.41 -6.30 9.23
C LYS A 39 10.11 -4.81 9.10
N ARG A 40 10.97 -3.96 9.67
CA ARG A 40 10.85 -2.50 9.58
C ARG A 40 10.91 -2.00 8.13
N ALA A 41 11.79 -2.56 7.30
CA ALA A 41 11.88 -2.19 5.89
C ALA A 41 10.60 -2.55 5.12
N ILE A 42 9.96 -3.68 5.44
CA ILE A 42 8.69 -4.10 4.83
C ILE A 42 7.55 -3.18 5.30
N GLU A 43 7.51 -2.81 6.59
CA GLU A 43 6.53 -1.85 7.13
C GLU A 43 6.65 -0.49 6.43
N GLU A 44 7.88 0.00 6.25
CA GLU A 44 8.16 1.23 5.52
C GLU A 44 7.75 1.14 4.05
N LYS A 45 8.02 0.00 3.39
CA LYS A 45 7.58 -0.26 2.00
C LYS A 45 6.05 -0.18 1.90
N TYR A 46 5.33 -0.83 2.80
CA TYR A 46 3.86 -0.79 2.83
C TYR A 46 3.34 0.64 3.02
N ALA A 47 3.91 1.38 3.98
CA ALA A 47 3.52 2.76 4.25
C ALA A 47 3.75 3.68 3.03
N LEU A 48 4.85 3.48 2.28
CA LEU A 48 5.11 4.22 1.04
C LEU A 48 4.08 3.91 -0.04
N LEU A 49 3.78 2.62 -0.28
CA LEU A 49 2.77 2.20 -1.24
C LEU A 49 1.38 2.76 -0.89
N PHE A 50 0.97 2.65 0.38
CA PHE A 50 -0.29 3.19 0.85
C PHE A 50 -0.39 4.70 0.64
N ASN A 51 0.70 5.44 0.90
CA ASN A 51 0.74 6.88 0.70
C ASN A 51 0.58 7.31 -0.76
N VAL A 52 1.03 6.49 -1.72
CA VAL A 52 0.76 6.72 -3.14
C VAL A 52 -0.70 6.35 -3.45
N TYR A 53 -1.14 5.17 -3.03
CA TYR A 53 -2.49 4.66 -3.26
C TYR A 53 -3.58 5.61 -2.79
N ARG A 54 -3.51 6.11 -1.55
CA ARG A 54 -4.51 7.04 -0.97
C ARG A 54 -4.64 8.37 -1.70
N ARG A 55 -3.69 8.74 -2.56
CA ARG A 55 -3.76 9.95 -3.39
C ARG A 55 -4.49 9.70 -4.71
N MET A 56 -4.62 8.44 -5.12
CA MET A 56 -5.22 8.04 -6.39
C MET A 56 -6.66 7.53 -6.22
N VAL A 57 -7.07 7.16 -5.00
CA VAL A 57 -8.42 6.63 -4.72
C VAL A 57 -9.21 7.51 -3.74
N PRO A 58 -10.56 7.43 -3.74
CA PRO A 58 -11.39 8.06 -2.73
C PRO A 58 -11.07 7.57 -1.30
N PHE A 59 -11.29 8.42 -0.31
CA PHE A 59 -11.01 8.10 1.10
C PHE A 59 -11.74 6.84 1.61
N THR A 60 -12.98 6.63 1.15
CA THR A 60 -13.81 5.45 1.47
C THR A 60 -13.20 4.14 1.00
N GLU A 61 -12.38 4.17 -0.07
CA GLU A 61 -11.64 3.02 -0.55
C GLU A 61 -10.28 2.89 0.13
N SER A 62 -9.60 4.01 0.42
CA SER A 62 -8.28 3.97 1.06
C SER A 62 -8.34 3.42 2.48
N ILE A 63 -9.41 3.71 3.24
CA ILE A 63 -9.51 3.30 4.66
C ILE A 63 -9.46 1.78 4.85
N LYS A 64 -9.79 0.98 3.84
CA LYS A 64 -9.73 -0.48 3.88
C LYS A 64 -8.31 -1.02 4.00
N TYR A 65 -7.33 -0.24 3.57
CA TYR A 65 -5.91 -0.57 3.53
C TYR A 65 -5.09 0.31 4.48
N ASP A 66 -5.75 0.97 5.44
CA ASP A 66 -5.04 1.79 6.42
C ASP A 66 -4.27 0.87 7.39
N PRO A 67 -2.94 1.01 7.47
CA PRO A 67 -2.12 0.15 8.33
C PRO A 67 -2.52 0.23 9.81
N THR A 68 -3.06 1.36 10.27
CA THR A 68 -3.52 1.53 11.67
C THR A 68 -4.80 0.76 11.98
N ILE A 69 -5.59 0.45 10.95
CA ILE A 69 -6.80 -0.36 11.04
C ILE A 69 -6.45 -1.85 10.92
N MET A 70 -5.42 -2.19 10.14
CA MET A 70 -4.99 -3.57 9.93
C MET A 70 -4.32 -4.20 11.16
N GLU A 71 -3.57 -3.45 11.99
CA GLU A 71 -3.03 -3.96 13.26
C GLU A 71 -4.10 -4.40 14.28
N LYS A 72 -5.37 -4.00 14.09
CA LYS A 72 -6.49 -4.32 14.99
C LYS A 72 -7.35 -5.49 14.53
N ARG A 73 -7.03 -6.14 13.40
CA ARG A 73 -7.70 -7.36 12.91
C ARG A 73 -6.89 -8.60 13.23
#